data_AF-A0A7T7DA61-F1
#
_entry.id   AF-A0A7T7DA61-F1
#
_cell.length_a   1.000
_cell.length_b   1.000
_cell.length_c   1.000
_cell.angle_alpha   90.00
_cell.angle_beta   90.00
_cell.angle_gamma   90.00
#
_symmetry.space_group_name_H-M   'P 1'
#
loop_
_entity.id
_entity.type
_entity.pdbx_description
1 polymer ?
#
loop_
_entity_poly.entity_id
_entity_poly.type
_entity_poly.pdbx_seq_one_letter_code
_entity_poly.pdbx_strand_id
1 'polypeptide(L)'
;AWTGHLVHVAIPASRGIRVDWNNFLTTPPYSEGLTPFFNGNWSIYAQNPDSGSHIFGTSTGAGTAILTFLGGFHPQSQSLWLTDIAHHHLAIAVVFIVAGHMYRTNFNIGHDMKEILDAHRPPGGRLGAGHRNLFVTITESLHMQLGLALASLGVATSLVAQHMYAIPPYAFMAKDFTTQAALYTHHQYIAGFLMVGAFAHGAIFFVRDYDPELNKNNVLARMLEHKEAIISHLSWVSLFLGFHTLGLYIHNDTVVAFGQPEKQILIEPVFAQFIQAASGKALYGFDVLLSSSQSPAASASSEIWLPGWLDAVNNDKNSLFLTIGPGDFLVHHAIALGLHTTTLILVKGALDARGSKLMPDKKDFGYSFPCDGPGRGGTCDISAWDA
;
A
#
# COMPACT_ATOMS: atom_id res chain seq x y z
N ALA A 1 18.82 -3.93 -13.56
CA ALA A 1 19.36 -5.25 -13.19
C ALA A 1 18.28 -6.34 -13.21
N TRP A 2 17.21 -6.23 -12.40
CA TRP A 2 16.18 -7.28 -12.31
C TRP A 2 15.48 -7.59 -13.64
N THR A 3 15.09 -6.58 -14.44
CA THR A 3 14.63 -6.80 -15.83
C THR A 3 15.61 -7.64 -16.63
N GLY A 4 16.91 -7.36 -16.54
CA GLY A 4 17.94 -8.14 -17.24
C GLY A 4 17.92 -9.60 -16.83
N HIS A 5 17.77 -9.89 -15.53
CA HIS A 5 17.59 -11.27 -15.07
C HIS A 5 16.31 -11.91 -15.61
N LEU A 6 15.17 -11.20 -15.58
CA LEU A 6 13.90 -11.71 -16.09
C LEU A 6 13.97 -12.02 -17.60
N VAL A 7 14.49 -11.10 -18.40
CA VAL A 7 14.60 -11.20 -19.86
C VAL A 7 15.59 -12.28 -20.30
N HIS A 8 16.72 -12.40 -19.61
CA HIS A 8 17.78 -13.32 -20.05
C HIS A 8 17.76 -14.68 -19.36
N VAL A 9 17.08 -14.84 -18.22
CA VAL A 9 17.08 -16.09 -17.44
C VAL A 9 15.68 -16.60 -17.18
N ALA A 10 14.80 -15.79 -16.56
CA ALA A 10 13.49 -16.28 -16.13
C ALA A 10 12.54 -16.59 -17.31
N ILE A 11 12.47 -15.70 -18.31
CA ILE A 11 11.63 -15.88 -19.51
C ILE A 11 12.14 -17.05 -20.37
N PRO A 12 13.45 -17.20 -20.65
CA PRO A 12 13.95 -18.41 -21.29
C PRO A 12 13.63 -19.68 -20.51
N ALA A 13 13.81 -19.68 -19.19
CA ALA A 13 13.50 -20.83 -18.34
C ALA A 13 12.00 -21.18 -18.37
N SER A 14 11.10 -20.19 -18.38
CA SER A 14 9.66 -20.43 -18.53
C SER A 14 9.28 -20.98 -19.90
N ARG A 15 10.18 -20.93 -20.89
CA ARG A 15 10.03 -21.49 -22.24
C ARG A 15 10.83 -22.78 -22.44
N GLY A 16 11.36 -23.37 -21.37
CA GLY A 16 12.16 -24.60 -21.41
C GLY A 16 13.59 -24.43 -21.92
N ILE A 17 14.07 -23.18 -22.04
CA ILE A 17 15.42 -22.87 -22.48
C ILE A 17 16.28 -22.63 -21.24
N ARG A 18 17.35 -23.43 -21.11
CA ARG A 18 18.31 -23.27 -20.01
C ARG A 18 19.34 -22.20 -20.35
N VAL A 19 19.30 -21.09 -19.62
CA VAL A 19 20.33 -20.06 -19.62
C VAL A 19 21.00 -20.01 -18.25
N ASP A 20 22.31 -20.21 -18.22
CA ASP A 20 23.14 -20.12 -17.02
C ASP A 20 24.45 -19.38 -17.31
N TRP A 21 25.33 -19.27 -16.31
CA TRP A 21 26.57 -18.52 -16.42
C TRP A 21 27.49 -18.98 -17.57
N ASN A 22 27.34 -20.22 -18.05
CA ASN A 22 28.20 -20.76 -19.11
C ASN A 22 27.77 -20.30 -20.50
N ASN A 23 26.48 -19.99 -20.71
CA ASN A 23 25.92 -19.69 -22.03
C ASN A 23 25.19 -18.34 -22.12
N PHE A 24 25.01 -17.62 -21.01
CA PHE A 24 24.34 -16.32 -20.97
C PHE A 24 24.91 -15.29 -21.95
N LEU A 25 26.24 -15.28 -22.16
CA LEU A 25 26.89 -14.34 -23.07
C LEU A 25 26.72 -14.70 -24.55
N THR A 26 26.36 -15.96 -24.84
CA THR A 26 26.23 -16.49 -26.21
C THR A 26 24.79 -16.76 -26.62
N THR A 27 23.85 -16.76 -25.66
CA THR A 27 22.43 -16.96 -25.89
C THR A 27 21.70 -15.61 -25.84
N PRO A 28 21.34 -15.01 -26.99
CA PRO A 28 20.62 -13.75 -27.00
C PRO A 28 19.19 -13.94 -26.47
N PRO A 29 18.64 -12.99 -25.69
CA PRO A 29 17.27 -13.08 -25.18
C PRO A 29 16.19 -12.85 -26.26
N TYR A 30 16.57 -12.25 -27.38
CA TYR A 30 15.72 -11.98 -28.53
C TYR A 30 16.53 -12.19 -29.82
N SER A 31 15.90 -12.74 -30.86
CA SER A 31 16.58 -13.18 -32.09
C SER A 31 17.35 -12.07 -32.82
N GLU A 32 16.78 -10.86 -32.87
CA GLU A 32 17.41 -9.69 -33.51
C GLU A 32 18.35 -8.91 -32.56
N GLY A 33 18.53 -9.39 -31.34
CA GLY A 33 19.38 -8.76 -30.33
C GLY A 33 18.98 -7.32 -30.00
N LEU A 34 19.98 -6.45 -29.88
CA LEU A 34 19.81 -5.02 -29.53
C LEU A 34 19.64 -4.10 -30.73
N THR A 35 19.70 -4.62 -31.96
CA THR A 35 19.57 -3.78 -33.17
C THR A 35 18.25 -3.00 -33.20
N PRO A 36 17.07 -3.59 -32.92
CA PRO A 36 15.81 -2.85 -32.85
C PRO A 36 15.79 -1.77 -31.76
N PHE A 37 16.45 -2.03 -30.62
CA PHE A 37 16.56 -1.07 -29.52
C PHE A 37 17.25 0.23 -29.96
N PHE A 38 18.43 0.12 -30.58
CA PHE A 38 19.20 1.29 -31.04
C PHE A 38 18.56 2.00 -32.24
N ASN A 39 17.76 1.29 -33.04
CA ASN A 39 16.99 1.89 -34.13
C ASN A 39 15.67 2.55 -33.66
N GLY A 40 15.35 2.49 -32.36
CA GLY A 40 14.11 3.05 -31.80
C GLY A 40 12.85 2.23 -32.12
N ASN A 41 12.98 1.04 -32.71
CA ASN A 41 11.86 0.18 -33.06
C ASN A 41 11.54 -0.80 -31.91
N TRP A 42 11.12 -0.26 -30.77
CA TRP A 42 10.96 -1.04 -29.53
C TRP A 42 9.75 -1.97 -29.54
N SER A 43 8.76 -1.71 -30.39
CA SER A 43 7.53 -2.51 -30.48
C SER A 43 7.79 -3.95 -30.89
N ILE A 44 8.89 -4.23 -31.58
CA ILE A 44 9.33 -5.58 -31.96
C ILE A 44 9.50 -6.48 -30.73
N TYR A 45 9.95 -5.94 -29.59
CA TYR A 45 10.14 -6.73 -28.36
C TYR A 45 8.84 -7.20 -27.69
N ALA A 46 7.70 -6.65 -28.10
CA ALA A 46 6.37 -7.04 -27.62
C ALA A 46 5.66 -8.05 -28.54
N GLN A 47 6.23 -8.34 -29.71
CA GLN A 47 5.59 -9.19 -30.70
C GLN A 47 5.66 -10.68 -30.35
N ASN A 48 4.59 -11.40 -30.67
CA ASN A 48 4.44 -12.84 -30.42
C ASN A 48 4.65 -13.20 -28.93
N PRO A 49 3.73 -12.77 -28.03
CA PRO A 49 3.73 -13.18 -26.64
C PRO A 49 3.49 -14.69 -26.49
N ASP A 50 3.74 -15.22 -25.29
CA ASP A 50 3.36 -16.60 -24.99
C ASP A 50 1.85 -16.78 -25.17
N SER A 51 1.46 -17.86 -25.86
CA SER A 51 0.05 -18.09 -26.20
C SER A 51 -0.78 -18.50 -24.97
N GLY A 52 -2.11 -18.40 -25.07
CA GLY A 52 -3.00 -18.88 -24.01
C GLY A 52 -2.90 -20.40 -23.72
N SER A 53 -2.33 -21.17 -24.63
CA SER A 53 -2.05 -22.61 -24.48
C SER A 53 -0.60 -22.93 -24.08
N HIS A 54 0.21 -21.91 -23.77
CA HIS A 54 1.58 -22.09 -23.33
C HIS A 54 1.66 -22.97 -22.08
N ILE A 55 2.59 -23.94 -22.11
CA ILE A 55 2.89 -24.81 -20.98
C ILE A 55 4.16 -24.29 -20.31
N PHE A 56 4.00 -23.67 -19.14
CA PHE A 56 5.07 -23.03 -18.38
C PHE A 56 6.23 -24.00 -18.10
N GLY A 57 7.43 -23.59 -18.45
CA GLY A 57 8.65 -24.39 -18.37
C GLY A 57 8.98 -25.19 -19.63
N THR A 58 8.22 -25.03 -20.72
CA THR A 58 8.40 -25.79 -21.98
C THR A 58 8.31 -24.86 -23.19
N SER A 59 8.76 -25.32 -24.36
CA SER A 59 8.64 -24.56 -25.61
C SER A 59 7.24 -24.65 -26.25
N THR A 60 6.33 -25.45 -25.70
CA THR A 60 4.99 -25.67 -26.27
C THR A 60 4.12 -24.44 -26.04
N GLY A 61 3.73 -23.77 -27.14
CA GLY A 61 2.94 -22.53 -27.09
C GLY A 61 3.73 -21.29 -26.64
N ALA A 62 5.06 -21.40 -26.53
CA ALA A 62 5.95 -20.30 -26.16
C ALA A 62 6.10 -19.30 -27.31
N GLY A 63 6.10 -18.02 -26.95
CA GLY A 63 6.35 -16.91 -27.87
C GLY A 63 7.82 -16.49 -27.89
N THR A 64 8.05 -15.31 -28.46
CA THR A 64 9.38 -14.68 -28.56
C THR A 64 9.43 -13.30 -27.89
N ALA A 65 8.28 -12.71 -27.53
CA ALA A 65 8.25 -11.42 -26.85
C ALA A 65 9.08 -11.45 -25.55
N ILE A 66 9.71 -10.33 -25.22
CA ILE A 66 10.46 -10.17 -23.96
C ILE A 66 9.93 -9.03 -23.10
N LEU A 67 9.16 -8.10 -23.67
CA LEU A 67 8.56 -6.96 -22.97
C LEU A 67 7.14 -6.77 -23.49
N THR A 68 6.14 -7.06 -22.68
CA THR A 68 4.72 -6.98 -23.09
C THR A 68 3.92 -6.09 -22.15
N PHE A 69 2.65 -5.89 -22.47
CA PHE A 69 1.71 -5.19 -21.60
C PHE A 69 0.31 -5.80 -21.75
N LEU A 70 0.24 -7.11 -21.54
CA LEU A 70 -0.94 -7.95 -21.83
C LEU A 70 -2.07 -7.73 -20.83
N GLY A 71 -1.71 -7.54 -19.55
CA GLY A 71 -2.67 -7.55 -18.47
C GLY A 71 -3.21 -8.95 -18.16
N GLY A 72 -3.95 -9.06 -17.05
CA GLY A 72 -4.52 -10.33 -16.60
C GLY A 72 -3.47 -11.35 -16.16
N PHE A 73 -3.78 -12.63 -16.37
CA PHE A 73 -2.98 -13.75 -15.87
C PHE A 73 -2.69 -14.78 -16.96
N HIS A 74 -1.53 -15.43 -16.87
CA HIS A 74 -1.18 -16.59 -17.68
C HIS A 74 -2.14 -17.75 -17.37
N PRO A 75 -2.89 -18.31 -18.35
CA PRO A 75 -3.99 -19.24 -18.08
C PRO A 75 -3.63 -20.51 -17.30
N GLN A 76 -2.45 -21.08 -17.55
CA GLN A 76 -2.04 -22.30 -16.85
C GLN A 76 -1.60 -22.05 -15.40
N SER A 77 -0.71 -21.07 -15.19
CA SER A 77 -0.08 -20.78 -13.91
C SER A 77 -0.96 -19.93 -12.99
N GLN A 78 -1.97 -19.22 -13.54
CA GLN A 78 -2.81 -18.27 -12.82
C GLN A 78 -1.99 -17.18 -12.12
N SER A 79 -0.94 -16.70 -12.80
CA SER A 79 -0.03 -15.67 -12.31
C SER A 79 0.18 -14.59 -13.36
N LEU A 80 0.75 -13.46 -12.96
CA LEU A 80 1.21 -12.42 -13.89
C LEU A 80 2.14 -12.98 -14.98
N TRP A 81 2.08 -12.38 -16.16
CA TRP A 81 2.99 -12.67 -17.27
C TRP A 81 4.42 -12.21 -16.95
N LEU A 82 5.42 -13.09 -17.15
CA LEU A 82 6.81 -12.73 -16.88
C LEU A 82 7.31 -11.57 -17.73
N THR A 83 6.84 -11.46 -18.97
CA THR A 83 7.14 -10.37 -19.90
C THR A 83 6.52 -9.04 -19.46
N ASP A 84 5.34 -9.06 -18.82
CA ASP A 84 4.75 -7.87 -18.19
C ASP A 84 5.55 -7.47 -16.93
N ILE A 85 5.97 -8.44 -16.11
CA ILE A 85 6.82 -8.18 -14.94
C ILE A 85 8.17 -7.59 -15.39
N ALA A 86 8.77 -8.11 -16.45
CA ALA A 86 10.03 -7.59 -17.00
C ALA A 86 9.88 -6.15 -17.47
N HIS A 87 8.80 -5.87 -18.21
CA HIS A 87 8.49 -4.53 -18.69
C HIS A 87 8.19 -3.55 -17.56
N HIS A 88 7.42 -3.97 -16.55
CA HIS A 88 7.18 -3.19 -15.34
C HIS A 88 8.50 -2.76 -14.68
N HIS A 89 9.42 -3.71 -14.46
CA HIS A 89 10.71 -3.40 -13.83
C HIS A 89 11.59 -2.48 -14.68
N LEU A 90 11.48 -2.55 -16.01
CA LEU A 90 12.21 -1.67 -16.90
C LEU A 90 11.66 -0.24 -16.81
N ALA A 91 10.34 -0.11 -16.83
CA ALA A 91 9.65 1.17 -16.74
C ALA A 91 9.95 1.88 -15.40
N ILE A 92 9.82 1.19 -14.27
CA ILE A 92 10.12 1.78 -12.95
C ILE A 92 11.62 2.10 -12.82
N ALA A 93 12.52 1.35 -13.46
CA ALA A 93 13.94 1.65 -13.46
C ALA A 93 14.22 3.00 -14.13
N VAL A 94 13.57 3.29 -15.27
CA VAL A 94 13.68 4.60 -15.92
C VAL A 94 13.15 5.70 -15.01
N VAL A 95 11.98 5.51 -14.40
CA VAL A 95 11.39 6.48 -13.46
C VAL A 95 12.35 6.78 -12.30
N PHE A 96 12.92 5.75 -11.69
CA PHE A 96 13.83 5.92 -10.55
C PHE A 96 15.20 6.47 -10.94
N ILE A 97 15.72 6.15 -12.12
CA ILE A 97 16.95 6.78 -12.64
C ILE A 97 16.70 8.27 -12.81
N VAL A 98 15.61 8.68 -13.47
CA VAL A 98 15.30 10.10 -13.66
C VAL A 98 15.09 10.81 -12.32
N ALA A 99 14.27 10.22 -11.43
CA ALA A 99 14.02 10.78 -10.10
C ALA A 99 15.29 10.89 -9.24
N GLY A 100 16.22 9.94 -9.38
CA GLY A 100 17.51 9.94 -8.68
C GLY A 100 18.45 11.10 -9.03
N HIS A 101 18.15 11.85 -10.10
CA HIS A 101 18.91 13.03 -10.52
C HIS A 101 18.23 14.37 -10.15
N MET A 102 17.18 14.35 -9.32
CA MET A 102 16.43 15.54 -8.94
C MET A 102 17.17 16.42 -7.92
N TYR A 103 17.82 15.82 -6.93
CA TYR A 103 18.37 16.55 -5.78
C TYR A 103 19.83 16.96 -5.99
N ARG A 104 20.16 18.15 -5.47
CA ARG A 104 21.48 18.75 -5.64
C ARG A 104 22.56 17.90 -4.95
N THR A 105 23.66 17.69 -5.66
CA THR A 105 24.86 16.97 -5.16
C THR A 105 26.09 17.87 -5.27
N ASN A 106 27.29 17.31 -5.08
CA ASN A 106 28.57 18.00 -5.30
C ASN A 106 28.78 18.51 -6.74
N PHE A 107 27.91 18.13 -7.68
CA PHE A 107 27.85 18.68 -9.04
C PHE A 107 27.12 20.04 -9.13
N ASN A 108 26.61 20.59 -8.03
CA ASN A 108 25.95 21.89 -7.93
C ASN A 108 24.70 22.10 -8.82
N ILE A 109 24.16 21.03 -9.40
CA ILE A 109 22.92 21.03 -10.20
C ILE A 109 21.89 20.18 -9.48
N GLY A 110 20.64 20.65 -9.44
CA GLY A 110 19.51 19.99 -8.76
C GLY A 110 18.91 20.83 -7.63
N HIS A 111 17.91 20.26 -6.95
CA HIS A 111 17.16 20.95 -5.90
C HIS A 111 17.72 20.72 -4.50
N ASP A 112 17.71 21.76 -3.67
CA ASP A 112 17.91 21.63 -2.23
C ASP A 112 16.53 21.37 -1.56
N MET A 113 16.42 20.24 -0.85
CA MET A 113 15.17 19.87 -0.17
C MET A 113 14.77 20.88 0.90
N LYS A 114 15.73 21.51 1.58
CA LYS A 114 15.47 22.55 2.57
C LYS A 114 14.83 23.76 1.92
N GLU A 115 15.38 24.23 0.79
CA GLU A 115 14.83 25.35 0.03
C GLU A 115 13.39 25.04 -0.44
N ILE A 116 13.15 23.83 -0.94
CA ILE A 116 11.80 23.38 -1.34
C ILE A 116 10.83 23.47 -0.16
N LEU A 117 11.17 22.89 1.00
CA LEU A 117 10.31 22.89 2.17
C LEU A 117 10.06 24.30 2.70
N ASP A 118 11.11 25.13 2.81
CA ASP A 118 10.99 26.49 3.32
C ASP A 118 10.13 27.39 2.41
N ALA A 119 10.16 27.16 1.10
CA ALA A 119 9.37 27.87 0.09
C ALA A 119 7.93 27.36 -0.01
N HIS A 120 7.68 26.08 0.27
CA HIS A 120 6.36 25.47 0.12
C HIS A 120 5.40 25.92 1.21
N ARG A 121 4.67 27.02 0.96
CA ARG A 121 3.66 27.57 1.87
C ARG A 121 2.32 27.72 1.16
N PRO A 122 1.22 27.37 1.84
CA PRO A 122 -0.09 27.54 1.25
C PRO A 122 -0.40 29.04 1.07
N PRO A 123 -0.95 29.45 -0.08
CA PRO A 123 -1.29 30.85 -0.33
C PRO A 123 -2.30 31.41 0.68
N GLY A 124 -3.14 30.55 1.27
CA GLY A 124 -4.17 30.95 2.23
C GLY A 124 -3.70 31.16 3.68
N GLY A 125 -2.41 30.98 4.00
CA GLY A 125 -1.84 31.30 5.33
C GLY A 125 -2.34 30.48 6.53
N ARG A 126 -3.31 29.56 6.33
CA ARG A 126 -3.96 28.79 7.41
C ARG A 126 -3.06 27.77 8.14
N LEU A 127 -1.87 27.49 7.60
CA LEU A 127 -0.90 26.53 8.16
C LEU A 127 0.30 27.21 8.84
N GLY A 128 0.16 28.48 9.24
CA GLY A 128 1.22 29.22 9.94
C GLY A 128 2.48 29.39 9.08
N ALA A 129 3.64 29.05 9.65
CA ALA A 129 4.93 29.08 8.96
C ALA A 129 5.12 27.95 7.93
N GLY A 130 4.14 27.04 7.79
CA GLY A 130 4.19 25.94 6.82
C GLY A 130 5.25 24.90 7.19
N HIS A 131 6.06 24.49 6.21
CA HIS A 131 7.08 23.44 6.37
C HIS A 131 8.45 23.96 6.82
N ARG A 132 8.55 25.23 7.24
CA ARG A 132 9.82 25.80 7.73
C ARG A 132 10.43 24.96 8.85
N ASN A 133 11.75 24.80 8.78
CA ASN A 133 12.58 24.04 9.72
C ASN A 133 12.26 22.53 9.81
N LEU A 134 11.33 22.00 9.02
CA LEU A 134 11.06 20.56 9.01
C LEU A 134 12.24 19.75 8.48
N PHE A 135 12.98 20.27 7.50
CA PHE A 135 14.18 19.60 6.99
C PHE A 135 15.15 19.29 8.14
N VAL A 136 15.53 20.32 8.90
CA VAL A 136 16.44 20.21 10.05
C VAL A 136 15.85 19.28 11.12
N THR A 137 14.58 19.49 11.50
CA THR A 137 13.87 18.66 12.50
C THR A 137 13.89 17.18 12.14
N ILE A 138 13.71 16.83 10.87
CA ILE A 138 13.71 15.44 10.40
C ILE A 138 15.14 14.91 10.30
N THR A 139 16.08 15.67 9.70
CA THR A 139 17.44 15.18 9.47
C THR A 139 18.27 15.04 10.74
N GLU A 140 17.97 15.82 11.78
CA GLU A 140 18.69 15.75 13.06
C GLU A 140 18.12 14.70 14.03
N SER A 141 16.90 14.19 13.80
CA SER A 141 16.30 13.13 14.62
C SER A 141 16.27 11.78 13.92
N LEU A 142 17.03 10.82 14.46
CA LEU A 142 16.94 9.41 14.04
C LEU A 142 15.58 8.80 14.37
N HIS A 143 14.93 9.23 15.46
CA HIS A 143 13.60 8.73 15.83
C HIS A 143 12.53 9.19 14.83
N MET A 144 12.59 10.44 14.36
CA MET A 144 11.68 10.91 13.31
C MET A 144 11.91 10.16 11.99
N GLN A 145 13.17 9.98 11.58
CA GLN A 145 13.51 9.23 10.37
C GLN A 145 13.03 7.77 10.44
N LEU A 146 13.29 7.10 11.56
CA LEU A 146 12.87 5.72 11.77
C LEU A 146 11.34 5.62 11.81
N GLY A 147 10.64 6.55 12.46
CA GLY A 147 9.18 6.61 12.46
C GLY A 147 8.61 6.71 11.04
N LEU A 148 9.13 7.62 10.21
CA LEU A 148 8.71 7.78 8.82
C LEU A 148 9.05 6.56 7.95
N ALA A 149 10.24 5.97 8.14
CA ALA A 149 10.65 4.76 7.41
C ALA A 149 9.75 3.57 7.74
N LEU A 150 9.45 3.35 9.02
CA LEU A 150 8.55 2.29 9.48
C LEU A 150 7.12 2.52 8.99
N ALA A 151 6.61 3.76 8.99
CA ALA A 151 5.27 4.06 8.46
C ALA A 151 5.19 3.78 6.95
N SER A 152 6.18 4.26 6.19
CA SER A 152 6.22 4.05 4.73
C SER A 152 6.35 2.56 4.39
N LEU A 153 7.22 1.84 5.11
CA LEU A 153 7.41 0.41 4.92
C LEU A 153 6.19 -0.39 5.35
N GLY A 154 5.55 -0.06 6.47
CA GLY A 154 4.33 -0.72 6.94
C GLY A 154 3.18 -0.62 5.95
N VAL A 155 2.97 0.56 5.35
CA VAL A 155 2.00 0.76 4.26
C VAL A 155 2.36 -0.11 3.05
N ALA A 156 3.62 -0.08 2.61
CA ALA A 156 4.06 -0.89 1.49
C ALA A 156 3.94 -2.40 1.78
N THR A 157 4.22 -2.86 2.99
CA THR A 157 4.08 -4.26 3.42
C THR A 157 2.63 -4.72 3.39
N SER A 158 1.69 -3.87 3.86
CA SER A 158 0.25 -4.19 3.74
C SER A 158 -0.20 -4.21 2.29
N LEU A 159 0.29 -3.28 1.46
CA LEU A 159 0.02 -3.26 0.03
C LEU A 159 0.53 -4.53 -0.68
N VAL A 160 1.72 -5.02 -0.31
CA VAL A 160 2.26 -6.30 -0.79
C VAL A 160 1.30 -7.44 -0.46
N ALA A 161 0.78 -7.51 0.77
CA ALA A 161 -0.18 -8.55 1.16
C ALA A 161 -1.45 -8.50 0.29
N GLN A 162 -2.03 -7.30 0.11
CA GLN A 162 -3.27 -7.11 -0.66
C GLN A 162 -3.08 -7.39 -2.15
N HIS A 163 -1.97 -6.95 -2.73
CA HIS A 163 -1.71 -7.16 -4.16
C HIS A 163 -1.33 -8.62 -4.45
N MET A 164 -0.54 -9.28 -3.61
CA MET A 164 -0.06 -10.64 -3.91
C MET A 164 -1.18 -11.68 -3.93
N TYR A 165 -2.22 -11.55 -3.10
CA TYR A 165 -3.32 -12.51 -3.12
C TYR A 165 -4.26 -12.27 -4.32
N ALA A 166 -4.51 -11.00 -4.68
CA ALA A 166 -5.42 -10.64 -5.77
C ALA A 166 -4.76 -10.70 -7.16
N ILE A 167 -3.46 -10.43 -7.23
CA ILE A 167 -2.65 -10.35 -8.44
C ILE A 167 -1.39 -11.22 -8.27
N PRO A 168 -1.51 -12.57 -8.32
CA PRO A 168 -0.42 -13.47 -7.98
C PRO A 168 0.80 -13.31 -8.90
N PRO A 169 1.99 -12.96 -8.39
CA PRO A 169 3.16 -12.75 -9.23
C PRO A 169 3.95 -14.04 -9.53
N TYR A 170 3.68 -15.12 -8.79
CA TYR A 170 4.43 -16.37 -8.88
C TYR A 170 3.59 -17.49 -9.50
N ALA A 171 4.20 -18.25 -10.40
CA ALA A 171 3.52 -19.34 -11.09
C ALA A 171 2.97 -20.37 -10.10
N PHE A 172 1.70 -20.75 -10.28
CA PHE A 172 0.97 -21.75 -9.48
C PHE A 172 0.72 -21.39 -8.00
N MET A 173 1.12 -20.19 -7.55
CA MET A 173 0.85 -19.73 -6.18
C MET A 173 -0.65 -19.71 -5.85
N ALA A 174 -1.49 -19.30 -6.80
CA ALA A 174 -2.95 -19.26 -6.63
C ALA A 174 -3.61 -20.65 -6.42
N LYS A 175 -2.86 -21.73 -6.64
CA LYS A 175 -3.32 -23.11 -6.42
C LYS A 175 -2.82 -23.71 -5.10
N ASP A 176 -1.85 -23.07 -4.45
CA ASP A 176 -1.35 -23.45 -3.14
C ASP A 176 -1.99 -22.53 -2.07
N PHE A 177 -3.18 -22.93 -1.63
CA PHE A 177 -3.99 -22.15 -0.71
C PHE A 177 -3.31 -21.95 0.65
N THR A 178 -2.56 -22.95 1.13
CA THR A 178 -1.85 -22.85 2.41
C THR A 178 -0.74 -21.81 2.33
N THR A 179 0.06 -21.83 1.26
CA THR A 179 1.12 -20.84 1.03
C THR A 179 0.52 -19.43 0.87
N GLN A 180 -0.56 -19.28 0.11
CA GLN A 180 -1.22 -17.99 -0.09
C GLN A 180 -1.77 -17.41 1.23
N ALA A 181 -2.46 -18.22 2.02
CA ALA A 181 -2.98 -17.82 3.34
C ALA A 181 -1.85 -17.44 4.31
N ALA A 182 -0.76 -18.23 4.33
CA ALA A 182 0.40 -17.95 5.16
C ALA A 182 1.07 -16.63 4.75
N LEU A 183 1.28 -16.37 3.45
CA LEU A 183 1.91 -15.14 2.96
C LEU A 183 1.08 -13.89 3.25
N TYR A 184 -0.24 -13.94 3.06
CA TYR A 184 -1.13 -12.83 3.38
C TYR A 184 -1.06 -12.51 4.88
N THR A 185 -1.26 -13.53 5.72
CA THR A 185 -1.23 -13.38 7.18
C THR A 185 0.11 -12.85 7.66
N HIS A 186 1.21 -13.44 7.19
CA HIS A 186 2.57 -13.04 7.53
C HIS A 186 2.83 -11.56 7.27
N HIS A 187 2.56 -11.08 6.06
CA HIS A 187 2.82 -9.68 5.71
C HIS A 187 1.89 -8.72 6.45
N GLN A 188 0.63 -9.09 6.71
CA GLN A 188 -0.27 -8.22 7.47
C GLN A 188 0.14 -8.08 8.94
N TYR A 189 0.60 -9.16 9.58
CA TYR A 189 1.13 -9.06 10.94
C TYR A 189 2.39 -8.20 10.99
N ILE A 190 3.33 -8.38 10.06
CA ILE A 190 4.53 -7.53 9.96
C ILE A 190 4.14 -6.07 9.74
N ALA A 191 3.20 -5.79 8.83
CA ALA A 191 2.71 -4.44 8.61
C ALA A 191 2.16 -3.80 9.89
N GLY A 192 1.37 -4.55 10.68
CA GLY A 192 0.90 -4.11 11.99
C GLY A 192 2.04 -3.73 12.95
N PHE A 193 3.06 -4.59 13.09
CA PHE A 193 4.23 -4.30 13.93
C PHE A 193 5.02 -3.06 13.46
N LEU A 194 5.22 -2.92 12.15
CA LEU A 194 5.89 -1.75 11.57
C LEU A 194 5.11 -0.47 11.85
N MET A 195 3.78 -0.50 11.69
CA MET A 195 2.92 0.66 11.94
C MET A 195 2.93 1.07 13.41
N VAL A 196 2.82 0.13 14.35
CA VAL A 196 2.93 0.44 15.80
C VAL A 196 4.31 1.01 16.13
N GLY A 197 5.37 0.41 15.60
CA GLY A 197 6.75 0.91 15.76
C GLY A 197 6.93 2.33 15.21
N ALA A 198 6.27 2.66 14.10
CA ALA A 198 6.32 4.00 13.53
C ALA A 198 5.79 5.07 14.50
N PHE A 199 4.63 4.83 15.12
CA PHE A 199 4.05 5.74 16.10
C PHE A 199 4.85 5.77 17.40
N ALA A 200 5.37 4.64 17.86
CA ALA A 200 6.25 4.58 19.03
C ALA A 200 7.49 5.47 18.83
N HIS A 201 8.17 5.36 17.68
CA HIS A 201 9.30 6.22 17.36
C HIS A 201 8.92 7.70 17.17
N GLY A 202 7.72 7.99 16.67
CA GLY A 202 7.16 9.35 16.67
C GLY A 202 6.95 9.92 18.07
N ALA A 203 6.45 9.12 19.01
CA ALA A 203 6.31 9.52 20.41
C ALA A 203 7.68 9.75 21.08
N ILE A 204 8.66 8.87 20.83
CA ILE A 204 10.03 9.04 21.33
C ILE A 204 10.65 10.34 20.78
N PHE A 205 10.45 10.65 19.49
CA PHE A 205 10.85 11.92 18.90
C PHE A 205 10.25 13.11 19.65
N PHE A 206 8.94 13.09 19.95
CA PHE A 206 8.30 14.18 20.70
C PHE A 206 8.87 14.35 22.10
N VAL A 207 9.29 13.28 22.76
CA VAL A 207 9.89 13.37 24.11
C VAL A 207 11.32 13.91 24.04
N ARG A 208 12.16 13.33 23.17
CA ARG A 208 13.62 13.50 23.22
C ARG A 208 14.16 14.58 22.30
N ASP A 209 13.62 14.68 21.09
CA ASP A 209 14.29 15.37 19.99
C ASP A 209 13.49 16.61 19.52
N TYR A 210 12.20 16.68 19.82
CA TYR A 210 11.36 17.82 19.44
C TYR A 210 11.72 19.11 20.21
N ASP A 211 12.15 20.12 19.45
CA ASP A 211 12.35 21.50 19.92
C ASP A 211 11.17 22.41 19.51
N PRO A 212 10.37 22.91 20.48
CA PRO A 212 9.28 23.83 20.23
C PRO A 212 9.72 25.19 19.65
N GLU A 213 10.92 25.68 19.96
CA GLU A 213 11.38 26.99 19.47
C GLU A 213 11.77 26.90 18.00
N LEU A 214 12.49 25.84 17.60
CA LEU A 214 12.81 25.58 16.20
C LEU A 214 11.54 25.37 15.36
N ASN A 215 10.54 24.67 15.91
CA ASN A 215 9.31 24.33 15.20
C ASN A 215 8.18 25.36 15.35
N LYS A 216 8.47 26.52 15.96
CA LYS A 216 7.46 27.51 16.31
C LYS A 216 6.55 27.89 15.13
N ASN A 217 5.25 27.74 15.33
CA ASN A 217 4.19 28.06 14.37
C ASN A 217 4.30 27.33 13.01
N ASN A 218 5.13 26.29 12.89
CA ASN A 218 5.12 25.42 11.71
C ASN A 218 3.99 24.37 11.83
N VAL A 219 3.81 23.52 10.82
CA VAL A 219 2.73 22.52 10.80
C VAL A 219 2.76 21.56 12.00
N LEU A 220 3.95 21.22 12.51
CA LEU A 220 4.11 20.28 13.63
C LEU A 220 3.69 20.93 14.95
N ALA A 221 4.14 22.16 15.22
CA ALA A 221 3.72 22.91 16.40
C ALA A 221 2.21 23.17 16.38
N ARG A 222 1.65 23.56 15.23
CA ARG A 222 0.21 23.80 15.10
C ARG A 222 -0.59 22.56 15.41
N MET A 223 -0.17 21.38 14.94
CA MET A 223 -0.82 20.11 15.23
C MET A 223 -0.90 19.85 16.75
N LEU A 224 0.16 20.14 17.50
CA LEU A 224 0.17 20.03 18.95
C LEU A 224 -0.78 21.04 19.64
N GLU A 225 -0.96 22.24 19.09
CA GLU A 225 -1.87 23.26 19.65
C GLU A 225 -3.36 22.85 19.62
N HIS A 226 -3.74 21.91 18.76
CA HIS A 226 -5.12 21.40 18.67
C HIS A 226 -5.20 19.88 18.84
N LYS A 227 -4.28 19.29 19.60
CA LYS A 227 -4.23 17.84 19.84
C LYS A 227 -5.52 17.29 20.45
N GLU A 228 -6.20 18.05 21.31
CA GLU A 228 -7.45 17.65 21.94
C GLU A 228 -8.58 17.52 20.92
N ALA A 229 -8.58 18.35 19.87
CA ALA A 229 -9.54 18.22 18.78
C ALA A 229 -9.28 16.93 17.98
N ILE A 230 -8.02 16.63 17.65
CA ILE A 230 -7.65 15.40 16.93
C ILE A 230 -8.06 14.16 17.74
N ILE A 231 -7.68 14.11 19.02
CA ILE A 231 -7.98 12.99 19.92
C ILE A 231 -9.49 12.81 20.11
N SER A 232 -10.24 13.91 20.30
CA SER A 232 -11.69 13.82 20.50
C SER A 232 -12.44 13.34 19.25
N HIS A 233 -12.02 13.74 18.05
CA HIS A 233 -12.62 13.25 16.81
C HIS A 233 -12.31 11.77 16.57
N LEU A 234 -11.06 11.34 16.80
CA LEU A 234 -10.70 9.91 16.72
C LEU A 234 -11.50 9.07 17.73
N SER A 235 -11.68 9.58 18.95
CA SER A 235 -12.53 8.94 19.96
C SER A 235 -13.98 8.83 19.50
N TRP A 236 -14.55 9.91 18.94
CA TRP A 236 -15.90 9.89 18.41
C TRP A 236 -16.06 8.87 17.28
N VAL A 237 -15.14 8.81 16.30
CA VAL A 237 -15.20 7.83 15.21
C VAL A 237 -15.12 6.40 15.74
N SER A 238 -14.20 6.11 16.67
CA SER A 238 -14.09 4.79 17.29
C SER A 238 -15.37 4.38 18.02
N LEU A 239 -15.96 5.29 18.80
CA LEU A 239 -17.23 5.03 19.50
C LEU A 239 -18.38 4.83 18.51
N PHE A 240 -18.48 5.69 17.50
CA PHE A 240 -19.50 5.60 16.46
C PHE A 240 -19.42 4.25 15.74
N LEU A 241 -18.25 3.88 15.24
CA LEU A 241 -18.05 2.59 14.56
C LEU A 241 -18.33 1.42 15.52
N GLY A 242 -17.89 1.50 16.77
CA GLY A 242 -18.09 0.47 17.79
C GLY A 242 -19.56 0.20 18.07
N PHE A 243 -20.33 1.24 18.41
CA PHE A 243 -21.75 1.10 18.72
C PHE A 243 -22.56 0.55 17.54
N HIS A 244 -22.34 1.06 16.33
CA HIS A 244 -23.15 0.65 15.18
C HIS A 244 -22.74 -0.72 14.64
N THR A 245 -21.44 -1.00 14.52
CA THR A 245 -20.98 -2.29 13.98
C THR A 245 -21.35 -3.44 14.91
N LEU A 246 -21.05 -3.31 16.21
CA LEU A 246 -21.42 -4.33 17.20
C LEU A 246 -22.93 -4.43 17.35
N GLY A 247 -23.65 -3.30 17.33
CA GLY A 247 -25.11 -3.27 17.40
C GLY A 247 -25.77 -4.05 16.26
N LEU A 248 -25.25 -3.92 15.03
CA LEU A 248 -25.75 -4.69 13.88
C LEU A 248 -25.44 -6.19 14.00
N TYR A 249 -24.25 -6.56 14.46
CA TYR A 249 -23.94 -7.98 14.74
C TYR A 249 -24.90 -8.57 15.77
N ILE A 250 -25.08 -7.90 16.92
CA ILE A 250 -25.98 -8.36 17.98
C ILE A 250 -27.44 -8.45 17.48
N HIS A 251 -27.91 -7.45 16.72
CA HIS A 251 -29.23 -7.47 16.12
C HIS A 251 -29.40 -8.69 15.21
N ASN A 252 -28.47 -8.91 14.28
CA ASN A 252 -28.53 -10.01 13.32
C ASN A 252 -28.49 -11.37 14.01
N ASP A 253 -27.60 -11.57 14.99
CA ASP A 253 -27.54 -12.80 15.78
C ASP A 253 -28.86 -13.04 16.53
N THR A 254 -29.45 -12.00 17.13
CA THR A 254 -30.69 -12.11 17.90
C THR A 254 -31.89 -12.52 17.02
N VAL A 255 -32.07 -11.88 15.87
CA VAL A 255 -33.20 -12.22 14.98
C VAL A 255 -33.03 -13.60 14.34
N VAL A 256 -31.79 -14.01 14.04
CA VAL A 256 -31.49 -15.37 13.56
C VAL A 256 -31.77 -16.39 14.65
N ALA A 257 -31.36 -16.14 15.90
CA ALA A 257 -31.64 -17.01 17.04
C ALA A 257 -33.15 -17.17 17.30
N PHE A 258 -33.96 -16.16 16.98
CA PHE A 258 -35.43 -16.22 17.01
C PHE A 258 -36.07 -16.88 15.77
N GLY A 259 -35.27 -17.42 14.84
CA GLY A 259 -35.76 -18.07 13.63
C GLY A 259 -36.35 -17.11 12.59
N GLN A 260 -35.93 -15.84 12.63
CA GLN A 260 -36.39 -14.77 11.73
C GLN A 260 -35.21 -14.16 10.94
N PRO A 261 -34.48 -14.96 10.13
CA PRO A 261 -33.31 -14.49 9.41
C PRO A 261 -33.62 -13.37 8.39
N GLU A 262 -34.86 -13.27 7.92
CA GLU A 262 -35.32 -12.20 7.02
C GLU A 262 -35.37 -10.82 7.68
N LYS A 263 -35.32 -10.75 9.02
CA LYS A 263 -35.30 -9.49 9.78
C LYS A 263 -33.89 -8.97 10.07
N GLN A 264 -32.87 -9.64 9.52
CA GLN A 264 -31.50 -9.12 9.57
C GLN A 264 -31.41 -7.80 8.82
N ILE A 265 -30.53 -6.92 9.28
CA ILE A 265 -30.17 -5.70 8.57
C ILE A 265 -28.95 -6.04 7.72
N LEU A 266 -29.18 -6.20 6.43
CA LEU A 266 -28.16 -6.55 5.43
C LEU A 266 -27.93 -5.34 4.52
N ILE A 267 -26.78 -4.67 4.71
CA ILE A 267 -26.43 -3.47 3.96
C ILE A 267 -25.44 -3.86 2.85
N GLU A 268 -25.81 -3.59 1.60
CA GLU A 268 -24.92 -3.82 0.45
C GLU A 268 -23.77 -2.79 0.43
N PRO A 269 -22.51 -3.22 0.19
CA PRO A 269 -21.37 -2.31 0.09
C PRO A 269 -21.32 -1.64 -1.30
N VAL A 270 -22.37 -0.88 -1.64
CA VAL A 270 -22.58 -0.29 -2.98
C VAL A 270 -21.41 0.56 -3.47
N PHE A 271 -20.69 1.26 -2.58
CA PHE A 271 -19.50 2.03 -2.95
C PHE A 271 -18.33 1.14 -3.38
N ALA A 272 -18.13 0.01 -2.72
CA ALA A 272 -17.09 -0.95 -3.10
C ALA A 272 -17.48 -1.72 -4.37
N GLN A 273 -18.75 -2.09 -4.52
CA GLN A 273 -19.28 -2.69 -5.74
C GLN A 273 -19.15 -1.75 -6.94
N PHE A 274 -19.39 -0.45 -6.75
CA PHE A 274 -19.14 0.59 -7.74
C PHE A 274 -17.66 0.64 -8.16
N ILE A 275 -16.71 0.53 -7.22
CA ILE A 275 -15.27 0.48 -7.56
C ILE A 275 -14.93 -0.77 -8.38
N GLN A 276 -15.49 -1.93 -8.04
CA GLN A 276 -15.30 -3.15 -8.84
C GLN A 276 -15.85 -2.96 -10.26
N ALA A 277 -17.03 -2.37 -10.41
CA ALA A 277 -17.61 -2.09 -11.71
C ALA A 277 -16.83 -1.03 -12.50
N ALA A 278 -16.41 0.06 -11.85
CA ALA A 278 -15.52 1.05 -12.45
C ALA A 278 -14.20 0.43 -12.95
N SER A 279 -13.77 -0.67 -12.32
CA SER A 279 -12.62 -1.47 -12.72
C SER A 279 -12.92 -2.51 -13.80
N GLY A 280 -14.14 -2.59 -14.33
CA GLY A 280 -14.52 -3.49 -15.43
C GLY A 280 -15.28 -4.75 -15.04
N LYS A 281 -15.65 -4.92 -13.76
CA LYS A 281 -16.45 -6.05 -13.31
C LYS A 281 -17.93 -5.88 -13.69
N ALA A 282 -18.46 -6.75 -14.54
CA ALA A 282 -19.81 -6.64 -15.08
C ALA A 282 -20.92 -7.12 -14.13
N LEU A 283 -20.56 -7.90 -13.10
CA LEU A 283 -21.50 -8.62 -12.23
C LEU A 283 -22.60 -7.75 -11.60
N TYR A 284 -22.28 -6.50 -11.22
CA TYR A 284 -23.19 -5.62 -10.48
C TYR A 284 -24.10 -4.76 -11.37
N GLY A 285 -23.92 -4.80 -12.70
CA GLY A 285 -24.78 -4.06 -13.63
C GLY A 285 -24.60 -2.53 -13.64
N PHE A 286 -23.57 -1.99 -13.00
CA PHE A 286 -23.20 -0.58 -13.17
C PHE A 286 -22.49 -0.39 -14.52
N ASP A 287 -23.00 0.52 -15.35
CA ASP A 287 -22.43 0.91 -16.65
C ASP A 287 -21.56 2.18 -16.49
N VAL A 288 -20.35 2.02 -15.94
CA VAL A 288 -19.48 3.15 -15.57
C VAL A 288 -18.01 2.84 -15.85
N LEU A 289 -17.26 3.83 -16.35
CA LEU A 289 -15.82 3.72 -16.60
C LEU A 289 -15.47 2.45 -17.39
N LEU A 290 -14.69 1.52 -16.84
CA LEU A 290 -14.20 0.35 -17.58
C LEU A 290 -15.25 -0.74 -17.78
N SER A 291 -16.36 -0.76 -17.03
CA SER A 291 -17.48 -1.67 -17.34
C SER A 291 -18.33 -1.17 -18.51
N SER A 292 -18.15 0.09 -18.92
CA SER A 292 -18.85 0.69 -20.06
C SER A 292 -17.99 0.66 -21.31
N SER A 293 -18.40 -0.11 -22.32
CA SER A 293 -17.65 -0.25 -23.58
C SER A 293 -17.55 1.04 -24.40
N GLN A 294 -18.42 2.03 -24.13
CA GLN A 294 -18.44 3.33 -24.81
C GLN A 294 -17.67 4.41 -24.04
N SER A 295 -17.15 4.10 -22.86
CA SER A 295 -16.41 5.07 -22.05
C SER A 295 -15.06 5.40 -22.68
N PRO A 296 -14.63 6.69 -22.70
CA PRO A 296 -13.29 7.07 -23.12
C PRO A 296 -12.18 6.32 -22.36
N ALA A 297 -12.43 5.96 -21.09
CA ALA A 297 -11.49 5.18 -20.29
C ALA A 297 -11.27 3.77 -20.86
N ALA A 298 -12.33 3.13 -21.36
CA ALA A 298 -12.24 1.82 -22.00
C ALA A 298 -11.59 1.92 -23.38
N SER A 299 -11.97 2.91 -24.20
CA SER A 299 -11.43 3.08 -25.55
C SER A 299 -9.93 3.37 -25.57
N ALA A 300 -9.39 4.10 -24.59
CA ALA A 300 -7.98 4.47 -24.56
C ALA A 300 -7.02 3.29 -24.34
N SER A 301 -7.49 2.17 -23.78
CA SER A 301 -6.66 1.02 -23.39
C SER A 301 -7.08 -0.31 -24.05
N SER A 302 -8.09 -0.28 -24.93
CA SER A 302 -8.72 -1.48 -25.49
C SER A 302 -7.76 -2.37 -26.29
N GLU A 303 -6.71 -1.81 -26.87
CA GLU A 303 -5.74 -2.54 -27.71
C GLU A 303 -4.45 -2.90 -26.97
N ILE A 304 -4.39 -2.72 -25.65
CA ILE A 304 -3.15 -2.91 -24.87
C ILE A 304 -3.33 -3.90 -23.72
N TRP A 305 -3.66 -3.42 -22.51
CA TRP A 305 -3.77 -4.25 -21.30
C TRP A 305 -5.22 -4.60 -20.94
N LEU A 306 -6.19 -3.83 -21.46
CA LEU A 306 -7.58 -3.89 -21.01
C LEU A 306 -8.25 -5.24 -21.33
N PRO A 307 -8.06 -5.88 -22.50
CA PRO A 307 -8.68 -7.17 -22.78
C PRO A 307 -8.27 -8.25 -21.78
N GLY A 308 -6.96 -8.37 -21.49
CA GLY A 308 -6.46 -9.35 -20.51
C GLY A 308 -6.93 -9.05 -19.08
N TRP A 309 -7.03 -7.76 -18.73
CA TRP A 309 -7.60 -7.34 -17.46
C TRP A 309 -9.09 -7.66 -17.32
N LEU A 310 -9.90 -7.37 -18.33
CA LEU A 310 -11.35 -7.64 -18.33
C LEU A 310 -11.65 -9.13 -18.26
N ASP A 311 -10.84 -9.96 -18.93
CA ASP A 311 -10.90 -11.42 -18.80
C ASP A 311 -10.61 -11.86 -17.36
N ALA A 312 -9.55 -11.33 -16.75
CA ALA A 312 -9.18 -11.69 -15.38
C ALA A 312 -10.21 -11.24 -14.33
N VAL A 313 -10.70 -10.00 -14.39
CA VAL A 313 -11.61 -9.44 -13.37
C VAL A 313 -13.03 -10.02 -13.43
N ASN A 314 -13.43 -10.57 -14.57
CA ASN A 314 -14.73 -11.23 -14.75
C ASN A 314 -14.64 -12.77 -14.64
N ASN A 315 -13.48 -13.31 -14.24
CA ASN A 315 -13.28 -14.73 -14.04
C ASN A 315 -13.43 -15.11 -12.56
N ASP A 316 -14.52 -15.80 -12.22
CA ASP A 316 -14.86 -16.22 -10.86
C ASP A 316 -13.94 -17.31 -10.27
N LYS A 317 -12.88 -17.71 -10.98
CA LYS A 317 -11.92 -18.74 -10.54
C LYS A 317 -10.62 -18.17 -9.95
N ASN A 318 -10.51 -16.86 -9.82
CA ASN A 318 -9.35 -16.19 -9.21
C ASN A 318 -9.80 -15.28 -8.05
N SER A 319 -8.85 -14.55 -7.45
CA SER A 319 -9.09 -13.66 -6.32
C SER A 319 -9.06 -12.16 -6.68
N LEU A 320 -9.02 -11.82 -7.97
CA LEU A 320 -9.02 -10.45 -8.44
C LEU A 320 -10.43 -9.86 -8.30
N PHE A 321 -10.59 -8.90 -7.38
CA PHE A 321 -11.89 -8.29 -7.05
C PHE A 321 -12.98 -9.33 -6.77
N LEU A 322 -12.81 -10.13 -5.72
CA LEU A 322 -13.83 -11.08 -5.26
C LEU A 322 -15.20 -10.42 -5.10
N THR A 323 -16.26 -11.18 -5.37
CA THR A 323 -17.64 -10.70 -5.18
C THR A 323 -17.90 -10.45 -3.70
N ILE A 324 -18.34 -9.23 -3.40
CA ILE A 324 -18.63 -8.75 -2.05
C ILE A 324 -20.12 -8.48 -1.85
N GLY A 325 -20.59 -8.68 -0.61
CA GLY A 325 -21.97 -8.44 -0.18
C GLY A 325 -22.07 -7.94 1.27
N PRO A 326 -23.21 -8.16 1.95
CA PRO A 326 -23.48 -7.59 3.26
C PRO A 326 -22.55 -8.07 4.39
N GLY A 327 -22.07 -9.32 4.31
CA GLY A 327 -21.07 -9.83 5.25
C GLY A 327 -19.75 -9.05 5.16
N ASP A 328 -19.31 -8.76 3.93
CA ASP A 328 -18.11 -7.97 3.67
C ASP A 328 -18.28 -6.53 4.19
N PHE A 329 -19.47 -5.93 4.04
CA PHE A 329 -19.76 -4.61 4.59
C PHE A 329 -19.49 -4.56 6.11
N LEU A 330 -20.02 -5.51 6.87
CA LEU A 330 -19.88 -5.53 8.33
C LEU A 330 -18.44 -5.74 8.77
N VAL A 331 -17.71 -6.70 8.17
CA VAL A 331 -16.32 -6.95 8.55
C VAL A 331 -15.40 -5.78 8.19
N HIS A 332 -15.65 -5.06 7.08
CA HIS A 332 -14.87 -3.87 6.75
C HIS A 332 -15.10 -2.72 7.76
N HIS A 333 -16.31 -2.58 8.31
CA HIS A 333 -16.57 -1.63 9.39
C HIS A 333 -15.92 -2.06 10.72
N ALA A 334 -15.83 -3.36 10.99
CA ALA A 334 -15.06 -3.88 12.13
C ALA A 334 -13.55 -3.65 11.97
N ILE A 335 -13.00 -3.82 10.76
CA ILE A 335 -11.61 -3.45 10.44
C ILE A 335 -11.39 -1.95 10.63
N ALA A 336 -12.32 -1.11 10.13
CA ALA A 336 -12.25 0.33 10.30
C ALA A 336 -12.26 0.72 11.80
N LEU A 337 -13.11 0.07 12.61
CA LEU A 337 -13.12 0.26 14.07
C LEU A 337 -11.76 -0.06 14.68
N GLY A 338 -11.17 -1.21 14.33
CA GLY A 338 -9.84 -1.61 14.80
C GLY A 338 -8.78 -0.57 14.44
N LEU A 339 -8.69 -0.18 13.16
CA LEU A 339 -7.72 0.81 12.68
C LEU A 339 -7.87 2.18 13.37
N HIS A 340 -9.09 2.69 13.52
CA HIS A 340 -9.31 3.99 14.17
C HIS A 340 -9.00 3.94 15.66
N THR A 341 -9.35 2.85 16.34
CA THR A 341 -9.08 2.69 17.78
C THR A 341 -7.59 2.52 18.06
N THR A 342 -6.89 1.70 17.26
CA THR A 342 -5.42 1.60 17.34
C THR A 342 -4.76 2.94 17.04
N THR A 343 -5.21 3.65 16.02
CA THR A 343 -4.69 5.00 15.69
C THR A 343 -4.95 5.99 16.83
N LEU A 344 -6.13 5.97 17.44
CA LEU A 344 -6.47 6.81 18.59
C LEU A 344 -5.49 6.58 19.74
N ILE A 345 -5.25 5.31 20.12
CA ILE A 345 -4.36 4.95 21.22
C ILE A 345 -2.94 5.48 20.95
N LEU A 346 -2.39 5.15 19.78
CA LEU A 346 -1.03 5.53 19.39
C LEU A 346 -0.85 7.04 19.23
N VAL A 347 -1.79 7.72 18.58
CA VAL A 347 -1.76 9.18 18.40
C VAL A 347 -1.88 9.87 19.75
N LYS A 348 -2.83 9.48 20.60
CA LYS A 348 -2.98 10.08 21.93
C LYS A 348 -1.72 9.87 22.78
N GLY A 349 -1.12 8.68 22.73
CA GLY A 349 0.16 8.39 23.37
C GLY A 349 1.26 9.36 22.93
N ALA A 350 1.42 9.57 21.62
CA ALA A 350 2.41 10.49 21.07
C ALA A 350 2.15 11.98 21.40
N LEU A 351 0.89 12.44 21.29
CA LEU A 351 0.55 13.86 21.49
C LEU A 351 0.54 14.29 22.98
N ASP A 352 0.31 13.34 23.89
CA ASP A 352 0.42 13.56 25.34
C ASP A 352 1.79 13.16 25.92
N ALA A 353 2.74 12.73 25.08
CA ALA A 353 4.04 12.23 25.53
C ALA A 353 4.86 13.31 26.28
N ARG A 354 4.75 14.57 25.85
CA ARG A 354 5.46 15.68 26.51
C ARG A 354 4.77 16.18 27.78
N GLY A 355 3.47 15.93 27.92
CA GLY A 355 2.67 16.42 29.03
C GLY A 355 1.17 16.35 28.76
N SER A 356 0.41 16.09 29.81
CA SER A 356 -1.05 16.16 29.84
C SER A 356 -1.52 16.98 31.04
N LYS A 357 -2.82 17.22 31.18
CA LYS A 357 -3.35 17.92 32.37
C LYS A 357 -3.05 17.18 33.69
N LEU A 358 -2.99 15.85 33.65
CA LEU A 358 -2.76 15.02 34.85
C LEU A 358 -1.27 14.97 35.26
N MET A 359 -0.36 15.07 34.30
CA MET A 359 1.10 15.10 34.48
C MET A 359 1.71 16.05 33.44
N PRO A 360 1.81 17.36 33.74
CA PRO A 360 2.28 18.37 32.78
C PRO A 360 3.76 18.28 32.42
N ASP A 361 4.58 17.74 33.33
CA ASP A 361 6.03 17.61 33.28
C ASP A 361 6.50 16.24 32.75
N LYS A 362 5.62 15.50 32.06
CA LYS A 362 5.87 14.13 31.59
C LYS A 362 7.17 13.97 30.80
N LYS A 363 7.52 14.95 29.96
CA LYS A 363 8.77 14.95 29.19
C LYS A 363 10.03 14.74 30.05
N ASP A 364 10.01 15.17 31.31
CA ASP A 364 11.18 15.15 32.19
C ASP A 364 11.46 13.73 32.74
N PHE A 365 10.52 12.80 32.57
CA PHE A 365 10.62 11.39 32.98
C PHE A 365 11.02 10.45 31.83
N GLY A 366 11.08 10.95 30.61
CA GLY A 366 11.40 10.15 29.43
C GLY A 366 10.21 9.37 28.86
N TYR A 367 10.51 8.42 27.96
CA TYR A 367 9.50 7.70 27.18
C TYR A 367 8.79 6.59 27.97
N SER A 368 9.55 5.83 28.78
CA SER A 368 9.08 4.68 29.53
C SER A 368 9.38 4.88 31.01
N PHE A 369 8.34 4.88 31.83
CA PHE A 369 8.41 4.96 33.29
C PHE A 369 7.12 4.38 33.89
N PRO A 370 7.14 3.85 35.13
CA PRO A 370 6.01 3.03 35.63
C PRO A 370 4.72 3.81 35.89
N CYS A 371 4.82 4.97 36.56
CA CYS A 371 3.72 5.87 36.92
C CYS A 371 4.30 7.15 37.57
N ASP A 372 3.44 8.09 37.97
CA ASP A 372 3.75 9.20 38.88
C ASP A 372 3.04 9.03 40.24
N GLY A 373 3.03 7.79 40.73
CA GLY A 373 2.45 7.39 42.02
C GLY A 373 0.92 7.31 42.08
N PRO A 374 0.37 6.90 43.25
CA PRO A 374 -1.08 6.73 43.45
C PRO A 374 -1.82 8.05 43.73
N GLY A 375 -1.11 9.17 43.83
CA GLY A 375 -1.70 10.50 44.05
C GLY A 375 -2.57 10.96 42.87
N ARG A 376 -3.30 12.07 43.06
CA ARG A 376 -4.14 12.71 42.01
C ARG A 376 -5.17 11.78 41.34
N GLY A 377 -5.61 10.73 42.04
CA GLY A 377 -6.56 9.73 41.55
C GLY A 377 -5.92 8.47 40.94
N GLY A 378 -4.59 8.40 40.89
CA GLY A 378 -3.82 7.29 40.31
C GLY A 378 -3.28 7.62 38.92
N THR A 379 -2.04 7.19 38.65
CA THR A 379 -1.33 7.48 37.39
C THR A 379 -0.71 6.23 36.75
N CYS A 380 -1.35 5.07 36.93
CA CYS A 380 -0.96 3.84 36.26
C CYS A 380 -0.99 4.01 34.74
N ASP A 381 -0.05 3.38 34.04
CA ASP A 381 0.00 3.29 32.57
C ASP A 381 -0.07 4.68 31.89
N ILE A 382 0.62 5.67 32.45
CA ILE A 382 0.55 7.07 32.01
C ILE A 382 1.66 7.45 31.03
N SER A 383 2.72 6.64 30.91
CA SER A 383 3.85 6.93 30.02
C SER A 383 3.45 6.75 28.55
N ALA A 384 4.28 7.27 27.64
CA ALA A 384 4.03 7.09 26.21
C ALA A 384 4.38 5.67 25.74
N TRP A 385 5.13 4.89 26.53
CA TRP A 385 5.40 3.48 26.28
C TRP A 385 4.21 2.57 26.64
N ASP A 386 3.41 2.97 27.63
CA ASP A 386 2.24 2.20 28.08
C ASP A 386 1.05 2.30 27.10
N ALA A 387 1.03 3.35 26.27
CA ALA A 387 0.06 3.57 25.21
C ALA A 387 0.49 2.84 23.92
#